data_AF-A0A5D9C6M4-F1
#
_entry.id   AF-A0A5D9C6M4-F1
#
_cell.length_a   1.000
_cell.length_b   1.000
_cell.length_c   1.000
_cell.angle_alpha   90.00
_cell.angle_beta   90.00
_cell.angle_gamma   90.00
#
_symmetry.space_group_name_H-M   'P 1'
#
loop_
_entity.id
_entity.type
_entity.pdbx_description
1 polymer ?
#
loop_
_entity_poly.entity_id
_entity_poly.type
_entity_poly.pdbx_seq_one_letter_code
_entity_poly.pdbx_strand_id
1 'polypeptide(L)'
;MAIPRPSRPSAFLADFKAFLTGDQRHKVPFAILAMLMPCIIIAGFYKDSLLAKPQKRMIYVQYYKPDRTDEEIRKQNIADQKVLDAAREERRKQYQRLADRLGIDTKN
;
A
#
# COMPACT_ATOMS: atom_id res chain seq x y z
N MET A 1 3.86 -18.94 -54.44
CA MET A 1 4.48 -18.23 -53.30
C MET A 1 4.64 -19.23 -52.16
N ALA A 2 5.85 -19.58 -51.76
CA ALA A 2 6.09 -20.57 -50.70
C ALA A 2 6.02 -19.90 -49.32
N ILE A 3 5.23 -20.46 -48.41
CA ILE A 3 5.10 -19.96 -47.02
C ILE A 3 6.36 -20.41 -46.24
N PRO A 4 7.04 -19.51 -45.50
CA PRO A 4 8.22 -19.88 -44.72
C PRO A 4 7.87 -20.91 -43.65
N ARG A 5 8.84 -21.77 -43.31
CA ARG A 5 8.65 -22.78 -42.27
C ARG A 5 8.40 -22.12 -40.92
N PRO A 6 7.40 -22.57 -40.14
CA PRO A 6 7.14 -22.03 -38.81
C PRO A 6 8.34 -22.29 -37.89
N SER A 7 8.67 -21.29 -37.07
CA SER A 7 9.79 -21.35 -36.14
C SER A 7 9.55 -22.44 -35.09
N ARG A 8 10.61 -23.18 -34.75
CA ARG A 8 10.58 -24.24 -33.73
C ARG A 8 10.88 -23.63 -32.36
N PRO A 9 10.33 -24.15 -31.24
CA PRO A 9 10.65 -23.68 -29.89
C PRO A 9 12.16 -23.75 -29.58
N SER A 10 12.87 -24.71 -30.17
CA SER A 10 14.32 -24.84 -30.06
C SER A 10 15.08 -23.66 -30.67
N ALA A 11 14.52 -22.99 -31.69
CA ALA A 11 15.13 -21.82 -32.31
C ALA A 11 15.16 -20.64 -31.33
N PHE A 12 14.10 -20.48 -30.52
CA PHE A 12 14.06 -19.46 -29.46
C PHE A 12 15.13 -19.70 -28.39
N LEU A 13 15.30 -20.95 -27.94
CA LEU A 13 16.34 -21.28 -26.95
C LEU A 13 17.76 -21.06 -27.51
N ALA A 14 17.97 -21.39 -28.78
CA ALA A 14 19.24 -21.15 -29.47
C ALA A 14 19.53 -19.65 -29.60
N ASP A 15 18.52 -18.85 -29.94
CA ASP A 15 18.63 -17.39 -30.06
C ASP A 15 18.87 -16.74 -28.69
N PHE A 16 18.17 -17.19 -27.64
CA PHE A 16 18.40 -16.73 -26.27
C PHE A 16 19.81 -17.05 -25.77
N LYS A 17 20.31 -18.27 -26.05
CA LYS A 17 21.69 -18.65 -25.75
C LYS A 17 22.68 -17.78 -26.52
N ALA A 18 22.44 -17.55 -27.82
CA ALA A 18 23.28 -16.71 -28.67
C ALA A 18 23.32 -15.25 -28.18
N PHE A 19 22.18 -14.73 -27.74
CA PHE A 19 22.06 -13.40 -27.12
C PHE A 19 22.91 -13.28 -25.85
N LEU A 20 22.87 -14.30 -24.98
CA LEU A 20 23.66 -14.34 -23.74
C LEU A 20 25.17 -14.48 -23.99
N THR A 21 25.57 -15.22 -25.03
CA THR A 21 26.99 -15.39 -25.40
C THR A 21 27.55 -14.27 -26.29
N GLY A 22 26.73 -13.29 -26.67
CA GLY A 22 27.17 -12.20 -27.56
C GLY A 22 28.11 -11.20 -26.88
N ASP A 23 29.11 -10.71 -27.61
CA ASP A 23 30.25 -9.91 -27.09
C ASP A 23 29.92 -8.44 -26.69
N GLN A 24 28.65 -8.08 -26.56
CA GLN A 24 28.27 -6.71 -26.20
C GLN A 24 28.13 -6.59 -24.68
N ARG A 25 29.10 -5.90 -24.07
CA ARG A 25 29.23 -5.68 -22.62
C ARG A 25 27.96 -5.14 -21.94
N HIS A 26 27.12 -4.39 -22.66
CA HIS A 26 25.94 -3.75 -22.10
C HIS A 26 24.64 -4.58 -22.24
N LYS A 27 24.63 -5.68 -23.01
CA LYS A 27 23.39 -6.45 -23.25
C LYS A 27 22.78 -7.02 -21.97
N VAL A 28 23.62 -7.63 -21.14
CA VAL A 28 23.19 -8.29 -19.89
C VAL A 28 22.59 -7.29 -18.89
N PRO A 29 23.24 -6.16 -18.55
CA PRO A 29 22.64 -5.20 -17.61
C PRO A 29 21.33 -4.58 -18.14
N PHE A 30 21.22 -4.29 -19.44
CA PHE A 30 19.97 -3.79 -20.02
C PHE A 30 18.87 -4.85 -20.03
N ALA A 31 19.19 -6.12 -20.31
CA ALA A 31 18.22 -7.23 -20.25
C ALA A 31 17.71 -7.44 -18.82
N ILE A 32 18.60 -7.35 -17.82
CA ILE A 32 18.22 -7.40 -16.42
C ILE A 32 17.31 -6.22 -16.09
N LEU A 33 17.68 -4.99 -16.47
CA LEU A 33 16.86 -3.81 -16.20
C LEU A 33 15.47 -3.90 -16.82
N ALA A 34 15.38 -4.38 -18.07
CA ALA A 34 14.13 -4.58 -18.78
C ALA A 34 13.20 -5.60 -18.11
N MET A 35 13.76 -6.62 -17.45
CA MET A 35 12.99 -7.59 -16.65
C MET A 35 12.64 -7.02 -15.27
N LEU A 36 13.57 -6.28 -14.65
CA LEU A 36 13.47 -5.79 -13.29
C LEU A 36 12.37 -4.71 -13.17
N MET A 37 12.26 -3.81 -14.15
CA MET A 37 11.23 -2.76 -14.16
C MET A 37 9.80 -3.29 -14.06
N PRO A 38 9.30 -4.19 -14.93
CA PRO A 38 7.97 -4.76 -14.80
C PRO A 38 7.82 -5.62 -13.55
N CYS A 39 8.87 -6.35 -13.11
CA CYS A 39 8.83 -7.11 -11.87
C CYS A 39 8.60 -6.22 -10.63
N ILE A 40 9.22 -5.04 -10.56
CA ILE A 40 8.97 -4.08 -9.47
C ILE A 40 7.51 -3.62 -9.49
N ILE A 41 6.98 -3.27 -10.67
CA ILE A 41 5.60 -2.81 -10.82
C ILE A 41 4.63 -3.90 -10.31
N ILE A 42 4.80 -5.14 -10.76
CA ILE A 42 3.98 -6.27 -10.32
C ILE A 42 4.13 -6.52 -8.83
N ALA A 43 5.35 -6.47 -8.28
CA ALA A 43 5.58 -6.65 -6.85
C ALA A 43 4.92 -5.54 -6.01
N GLY A 44 4.92 -4.29 -6.50
CA GLY A 44 4.23 -3.16 -5.89
C GLY A 44 2.72 -3.41 -5.81
N PHE A 45 2.10 -3.78 -6.93
CA PHE A 45 0.68 -4.14 -6.96
C PHE A 45 0.35 -5.37 -6.10
N TYR A 46 1.22 -6.38 -6.08
CA TYR A 46 1.03 -7.55 -5.24
C TYR A 46 1.02 -7.18 -3.75
N LYS A 47 1.97 -6.35 -3.32
CA LYS A 47 2.02 -5.85 -1.95
C LYS A 47 0.80 -4.99 -1.61
N ASP A 48 0.38 -4.11 -2.52
CA ASP A 48 -0.83 -3.29 -2.37
C ASP A 48 -2.11 -4.14 -2.30
N SER A 49 -2.20 -5.21 -3.10
CA SER A 49 -3.33 -6.13 -3.06
C SER A 49 -3.42 -6.94 -1.76
N LEU A 50 -2.29 -7.20 -1.09
CA LEU A 50 -2.26 -7.87 0.21
C LEU A 50 -2.56 -6.91 1.36
N LEU A 51 -2.39 -5.60 1.17
CA LEU A 51 -2.84 -4.60 2.12
C LEU A 51 -4.37 -4.61 2.11
N ALA A 52 -4.95 -5.13 3.20
CA ALA A 52 -6.40 -5.27 3.35
C ALA A 52 -7.09 -3.94 3.00
N LYS A 53 -7.93 -3.96 1.96
CA LYS A 53 -8.72 -2.79 1.57
C LYS A 53 -9.44 -2.26 2.82
N PRO A 54 -9.44 -0.95 3.09
CA PRO A 54 -10.12 -0.41 4.24
C PRO A 54 -11.56 -0.89 4.21
N GLN A 55 -11.98 -1.60 5.28
CA GLN A 55 -13.34 -2.12 5.37
C GLN A 55 -14.29 -0.94 5.15
N LYS A 56 -15.27 -1.10 4.25
CA LYS A 56 -16.32 -0.10 4.04
C LYS A 56 -16.91 0.23 5.41
N ARG A 57 -16.59 1.41 5.93
CA ARG A 57 -17.06 1.85 7.23
C ARG A 57 -18.55 2.13 7.10
N MET A 58 -19.39 1.17 7.45
CA MET A 58 -20.83 1.38 7.60
C MET A 58 -20.98 2.41 8.72
N ILE A 59 -21.23 3.67 8.36
CA ILE A 59 -21.49 4.73 9.33
C ILE A 59 -22.93 4.52 9.79
N TYR A 60 -23.09 3.80 10.91
CA TYR A 60 -24.38 3.71 11.59
C TYR A 60 -24.66 5.06 12.23
N VAL A 61 -25.62 5.80 11.67
CA VAL A 61 -26.17 6.97 12.35
C VAL A 61 -26.86 6.45 13.61
N GLN A 62 -26.45 6.92 14.79
CA GLN A 62 -27.10 6.53 16.04
C GLN A 62 -28.51 7.12 16.05
N TYR A 63 -29.52 6.24 16.14
CA TYR A 63 -30.90 6.64 16.35
C TYR A 63 -31.10 6.95 17.83
N TYR A 64 -31.35 8.22 18.15
CA TYR A 64 -31.70 8.65 19.50
C TYR A 64 -33.20 8.49 19.72
N LYS A 65 -33.60 8.08 20.93
CA LYS A 65 -35.01 8.04 21.30
C LYS A 65 -35.59 9.47 21.30
N PRO A 66 -36.82 9.68 20.81
CA PRO A 66 -37.45 11.01 20.79
C PRO A 66 -37.74 11.55 22.20
N ASP A 67 -38.00 10.67 23.18
CA ASP A 67 -38.38 11.05 24.55
C ASP A 67 -37.19 11.17 25.51
N ARG A 68 -35.99 11.44 24.97
CA ARG A 68 -34.77 11.57 25.76
C ARG A 68 -34.81 12.83 26.63
N THR A 69 -34.37 12.70 27.88
CA THR A 69 -34.24 13.84 28.80
C THR A 69 -32.87 14.53 28.69
N ASP A 70 -32.82 15.83 28.99
CA ASP A 70 -31.58 16.62 28.95
C ASP A 70 -30.48 16.07 29.87
N GLU A 71 -30.87 15.49 31.00
CA GLU A 71 -29.96 14.82 31.93
C GLU A 71 -29.27 13.62 31.30
N GLU A 72 -30.01 12.83 30.51
CA GLU A 72 -29.46 11.70 29.76
C GLU A 72 -28.56 12.16 28.61
N ILE A 73 -28.88 13.31 27.97
CA ILE A 73 -28.01 13.95 26.97
C ILE A 73 -26.66 14.31 27.60
N ARG A 74 -26.70 15.03 28.73
CA ARG A 74 -25.49 15.49 29.40
C ARG A 74 -24.62 14.34 29.86
N LYS A 75 -25.20 13.30 30.46
CA LYS A 75 -24.45 12.10 30.88
C LYS A 75 -23.76 11.40 29.72
N GLN A 76 -24.46 11.21 28.59
CA GLN A 76 -23.86 10.59 27.41
C GLN A 76 -22.74 11.48 26.84
N ASN A 77 -22.98 12.79 26.69
CA ASN A 77 -21.97 13.69 26.15
C ASN A 77 -20.67 13.68 26.98
N ILE A 78 -20.79 13.61 28.31
CA ILE A 78 -19.62 13.49 29.19
C ILE A 78 -18.89 12.16 28.96
N ALA A 79 -19.62 11.06 28.79
CA ALA A 79 -19.02 9.75 28.51
C ALA A 79 -18.31 9.73 27.15
N ASP A 80 -18.97 10.23 26.10
CA ASP A 80 -18.44 10.27 24.74
C ASP A 80 -17.22 11.21 24.64
N GLN A 81 -17.27 12.35 25.35
CA GLN A 81 -16.15 13.28 25.43
C GLN A 81 -14.90 12.63 26.02
N LYS A 82 -15.05 11.81 27.08
CA LYS A 82 -13.92 11.08 27.68
C LYS A 82 -13.27 10.12 26.70
N VAL A 83 -14.07 9.40 25.91
CA VAL A 83 -13.57 8.48 24.88
C VAL A 83 -12.80 9.26 23.79
N LEU A 84 -13.35 10.39 23.35
CA LEU A 84 -12.70 11.24 22.34
C LEU A 84 -11.41 11.88 22.86
N ASP A 85 -11.36 12.28 24.13
CA ASP A 85 -10.19 12.86 24.75
C ASP A 85 -9.08 11.82 24.91
N ALA A 86 -9.40 10.59 25.34
CA ALA A 86 -8.43 9.50 25.40
C ALA A 86 -7.83 9.17 24.02
N ALA A 87 -8.68 9.07 22.99
CA ALA A 87 -8.22 8.83 21.62
C ALA A 87 -7.34 9.98 21.10
N ARG A 88 -7.68 11.24 21.43
CA ARG A 88 -6.85 12.41 21.07
C ARG A 88 -5.50 12.37 21.77
N GLU A 89 -5.44 11.97 23.04
CA GLU A 89 -4.20 11.86 23.79
C GLU A 89 -3.29 10.76 23.23
N GLU A 90 -3.83 9.60 22.89
CA GLU A 90 -3.08 8.53 22.22
C GLU A 90 -2.49 9.00 20.89
N ARG A 91 -3.29 9.71 20.08
CA ARG A 91 -2.82 10.28 18.82
C ARG A 91 -1.72 11.31 19.03
N ARG A 92 -1.86 12.20 20.02
CA ARG A 92 -0.80 13.14 20.40
C ARG A 92 0.50 12.41 20.75
N LYS A 93 0.43 11.36 21.57
CA LYS A 93 1.60 10.52 21.91
C LYS A 93 2.22 9.84 20.69
N GLN A 94 1.41 9.34 19.76
CA GLN A 94 1.90 8.75 18.51
C GLN A 94 2.66 9.79 17.67
N TYR A 95 2.11 11.00 17.51
CA TYR A 95 2.75 12.07 16.77
C TYR A 95 4.04 12.56 17.44
N GLN A 96 4.05 12.70 18.77
CA GLN A 96 5.26 13.04 19.53
C GLN A 96 6.37 12.01 19.28
N ARG A 97 6.07 10.70 19.40
CA ARG A 97 7.06 9.64 19.12
C ARG A 97 7.59 9.68 17.68
N LEU A 98 6.75 10.04 16.71
CA LEU A 98 7.18 10.19 15.32
C LEU A 98 8.07 11.42 15.15
N ALA A 99 7.71 12.54 15.78
CA ALA A 99 8.48 13.78 15.74
C ALA A 99 9.87 13.60 16.39
N ASP A 100 9.95 12.92 17.54
CA ASP A 100 11.23 12.60 18.21
C ASP A 100 12.16 11.79 17.29
N ARG A 101 11.61 10.82 16.54
CA ARG A 101 12.38 10.02 15.56
C ARG A 101 12.85 10.84 14.36
N LEU A 102 12.13 11.90 14.02
CA LEU A 102 12.42 12.80 12.90
C LEU A 102 13.23 14.03 13.32
N GLY A 103 13.56 14.18 14.61
CA GLY A 103 14.31 15.32 15.15
C GLY A 103 13.51 16.63 15.21
N ILE A 104 12.17 16.56 15.22
CA ILE A 104 11.30 17.73 15.31
C ILE A 104 10.95 17.97 16.79
N ASP A 105 11.23 19.17 17.30
CA ASP A 105 10.84 19.54 18.66
C ASP A 105 9.31 19.76 18.74
N THR A 106 8.67 19.03 19.65
CA THR A 106 7.22 19.09 19.90
C THR A 106 6.88 19.62 21.30
N LYS A 107 7.87 20.07 22.07
CA LYS A 107 7.69 20.70 23.38
C LYS A 107 7.69 22.22 23.25
N ASN A 108 6.54 22.80 22.94
CA ASN A 108 6.24 24.22 23.18
C ASN A 108 5.14 24.34 24.22
#